data_AF-A0A1Q5QTZ5-F1
#
_entry.id   AF-A0A1Q5QTZ5-F1
#
_cell.length_a   1.000
_cell.length_b   1.000
_cell.length_c   1.000
_cell.angle_alpha   90.00
_cell.angle_beta   90.00
_cell.angle_gamma   90.00
#
_symmetry.space_group_name_H-M   'P 1'
#
loop_
_entity.id
_entity.type
_entity.pdbx_description
1 polymer ?
#
loop_
_entity_poly.entity_id
_entity_poly.type
_entity_poly.pdbx_seq_one_letter_code
_entity_poly.pdbx_strand_id
1 'polypeptide(L)'
;MVRLPTRRREIVVRRGLMLFVFLVSALATQCSAWADDWPKLPDGRIVIDIKGVQLALPEKGSDLRTIRFGSDGRDMARSGGHRRELTLERVLESPDEARDLFSRSGTIHVSIWNVTDRNDLWLNKFDRWELRTLQIGISIGAHAAVANCEAWESDFRQLSASLTANDSRIADDGWAEFVRGRSPISRIYLQVQSPAFISALTCNALGSCYAPKCLSPDVGFSYQFNEGVHNRTTWTAFNAKATEVLRFVLVDLIK
;
A
#
# COMPACT_ATOMS: atom_id res chain seq x y z
N MET A 1 67.36 72.02 3.35
CA MET A 1 67.80 70.92 4.24
C MET A 1 68.17 69.73 3.38
N VAL A 2 69.39 69.23 3.56
CA VAL A 2 70.09 68.26 2.71
C VAL A 2 70.12 66.89 3.40
N ARG A 3 69.90 65.85 2.57
CA ARG A 3 70.10 64.39 2.71
C ARG A 3 70.62 63.80 4.03
N LEU A 4 69.99 62.67 4.40
CA LEU A 4 70.66 61.49 4.96
C LEU A 4 70.12 60.20 4.30
N PRO A 5 70.98 59.26 3.87
CA PRO A 5 70.56 57.97 3.31
C PRO A 5 70.86 56.77 4.23
N THR A 6 70.00 55.75 4.06
CA THR A 6 70.22 54.29 4.14
C THR A 6 71.06 53.64 5.26
N ARG A 7 70.45 52.63 5.93
CA ARG A 7 70.89 51.22 5.82
C ARG A 7 69.96 50.19 6.50
N ARG A 8 69.86 49.03 5.81
CA ARG A 8 69.70 47.61 6.24
C ARG A 8 68.43 47.19 7.02
N ARG A 9 67.55 46.38 6.40
CA ARG A 9 67.56 44.90 6.21
C ARG A 9 67.26 44.14 7.51
N GLU A 10 66.11 43.47 7.58
CA GLU A 10 66.03 42.04 7.90
C GLU A 10 64.66 41.43 7.54
N ILE A 11 64.72 40.15 7.19
CA ILE A 11 63.67 39.31 6.61
C ILE A 11 63.02 38.52 7.74
N VAL A 12 61.68 38.55 7.86
CA VAL A 12 60.94 37.51 8.61
C VAL A 12 59.71 37.07 7.80
N VAL A 13 59.97 36.04 7.00
CA VAL A 13 59.21 34.78 6.89
C VAL A 13 57.68 34.83 7.10
N ARG A 14 56.96 34.60 5.99
CA ARG A 14 55.74 33.79 5.86
C ARG A 14 55.23 33.13 7.16
N ARG A 15 54.01 33.47 7.59
CA ARG A 15 52.92 32.57 8.02
C ARG A 15 51.94 33.34 8.90
N GLY A 16 50.72 33.53 8.41
CA GLY A 16 49.65 34.13 9.21
C GLY A 16 48.33 34.31 8.45
N LEU A 17 48.08 33.51 7.42
CA LEU A 17 46.79 33.47 6.72
C LEU A 17 46.18 32.08 6.94
N MET A 18 45.83 31.75 8.19
CA MET A 18 44.99 30.61 8.54
C MET A 18 44.55 30.76 9.99
N LEU A 19 43.66 31.70 10.27
CA LEU A 19 42.96 31.78 11.56
C LEU A 19 41.65 32.57 11.41
N PHE A 20 40.88 32.26 10.35
CA PHE A 20 39.52 32.80 10.18
C PHE A 20 38.62 31.86 9.36
N VAL A 21 38.78 30.54 9.50
CA VAL A 21 37.94 29.52 8.83
C VAL A 21 37.43 28.44 9.80
N PHE A 22 37.73 28.53 11.10
CA PHE A 22 37.35 27.48 12.07
C PHE A 22 36.25 27.89 13.07
N LEU A 23 35.53 28.99 12.83
CA LEU A 23 34.38 29.39 13.68
C LEU A 23 33.01 29.34 12.98
N VAL A 24 32.93 28.96 11.71
CA VAL A 24 31.65 28.74 11.00
C VAL A 24 31.33 27.24 10.85
N SER A 25 32.31 26.36 11.07
CA SER A 25 32.14 24.90 10.97
C SER A 25 31.56 24.23 12.22
N ALA A 26 31.32 24.97 13.31
CA ALA A 26 30.75 24.44 14.55
C ALA A 26 29.24 24.70 14.71
N LEU A 27 28.60 25.39 13.74
CA LEU A 27 27.16 25.65 13.71
C LEU A 27 26.41 24.81 12.65
N ALA A 28 27.12 23.95 11.92
CA ALA A 28 26.55 23.05 10.92
C ALA A 28 26.36 21.59 11.41
N THR A 29 26.56 21.33 12.71
CA THR A 29 26.35 20.02 13.36
C THR A 29 25.11 20.00 14.25
N GLN A 30 24.07 20.74 13.87
CA GLN A 30 22.69 20.45 14.25
C GLN A 30 21.91 20.00 13.01
N CYS A 31 22.43 19.03 12.27
CA CYS A 31 21.52 18.05 11.67
C CYS A 31 21.03 17.21 12.84
N SER A 32 19.96 17.68 13.47
CA SER A 32 19.06 16.81 14.18
C SER A 32 18.85 15.60 13.28
N ALA A 33 19.36 14.44 13.68
CA ALA A 33 18.83 13.17 13.23
C ALA A 33 17.41 13.11 13.78
N TRP A 34 16.50 13.87 13.17
CA TRP A 34 15.10 13.54 13.20
C TRP A 34 15.07 12.21 12.47
N ALA A 35 14.81 11.12 13.22
CA ALA A 35 14.21 9.96 12.59
C ALA A 35 13.05 10.54 11.78
N ASP A 36 13.12 10.44 10.45
CA ASP A 36 12.08 11.02 9.59
C ASP A 36 10.79 10.30 10.00
N ASP A 37 9.99 10.93 10.85
CA ASP A 37 8.69 10.42 11.23
C ASP A 37 7.82 10.36 9.97
N TRP A 38 6.89 9.41 9.93
CA TRP A 38 5.97 9.30 8.81
C TRP A 38 5.15 10.60 8.67
N PRO A 39 5.06 11.20 7.45
CA PRO A 39 4.26 12.40 7.24
C PRO A 39 2.80 12.21 7.68
N LYS A 40 2.14 13.29 8.12
CA LYS A 40 0.74 13.24 8.57
C LYS A 40 -0.17 14.04 7.66
N LEU A 41 -1.34 13.49 7.38
CA LEU A 41 -2.44 14.16 6.72
C LEU A 41 -3.20 15.05 7.72
N PRO A 42 -3.93 16.08 7.24
CA PRO A 42 -4.72 16.96 8.11
C PRO A 42 -5.80 16.24 8.94
N ASP A 43 -6.25 15.06 8.49
CA ASP A 43 -7.23 14.23 9.20
C ASP A 43 -6.60 13.31 10.27
N GLY A 44 -5.29 13.46 10.54
CA GLY A 44 -4.56 12.72 11.57
C GLY A 44 -4.08 11.34 11.15
N ARG A 45 -4.24 10.96 9.88
CA ARG A 45 -3.63 9.75 9.33
C ARG A 45 -2.16 9.96 9.01
N ILE A 46 -1.42 8.88 9.05
CA ILE A 46 -0.01 8.79 8.73
C ILE A 46 0.16 8.26 7.30
N VAL A 47 1.14 8.79 6.58
CA VAL A 47 1.47 8.40 5.22
C VAL A 47 2.70 7.52 5.25
N ILE A 48 2.53 6.25 4.89
CA ILE A 48 3.62 5.30 4.75
C ILE A 48 3.93 5.15 3.25
N ASP A 49 5.14 5.53 2.86
CA ASP A 49 5.64 5.30 1.52
C ASP A 49 6.23 3.89 1.41
N ILE A 50 5.71 3.12 0.46
CA ILE A 50 6.22 1.80 0.11
C ILE A 50 6.54 1.82 -1.37
N LYS A 51 7.84 1.93 -1.70
CA LYS A 51 8.32 1.91 -3.09
C LYS A 51 7.63 2.97 -3.97
N GLY A 52 7.40 4.16 -3.44
CA GLY A 52 6.72 5.26 -4.14
C GLY A 52 5.20 5.19 -4.14
N VAL A 53 4.60 4.19 -3.47
CA VAL A 53 3.15 4.10 -3.25
C VAL A 53 2.83 4.61 -1.85
N GLN A 54 1.99 5.63 -1.76
CA GLN A 54 1.59 6.24 -0.50
C GLN A 54 0.32 5.60 0.06
N LEU A 55 0.44 5.07 1.28
CA LEU A 55 -0.67 4.50 2.06
C LEU A 55 -0.99 5.41 3.24
N ALA A 56 -2.21 5.93 3.29
CA ALA A 56 -2.71 6.75 4.39
C ALA A 56 -3.48 5.89 5.41
N LEU A 57 -2.87 5.65 6.57
CA LEU A 57 -3.33 4.71 7.59
C LEU A 57 -3.57 5.38 8.94
N PRO A 58 -4.33 4.76 9.87
CA PRO A 58 -4.53 5.31 11.21
C PRO A 58 -3.24 5.29 12.04
N GLU A 59 -2.94 6.36 12.77
CA GLU A 59 -1.80 6.41 13.70
C GLU A 59 -2.12 5.76 15.07
N LYS A 60 -3.41 5.62 15.38
CA LYS A 60 -3.92 5.11 16.66
C LYS A 60 -5.17 4.28 16.45
N GLY A 61 -5.51 3.48 17.44
CA GLY A 61 -6.71 2.64 17.45
C GLY A 61 -6.39 1.16 17.36
N SER A 62 -7.42 0.32 17.35
CA SER A 62 -7.20 -1.12 17.43
C SER A 62 -6.55 -1.70 16.15
N ASP A 63 -6.69 -1.03 15.01
CA ASP A 63 -6.21 -1.52 13.72
C ASP A 63 -4.68 -1.58 13.60
N LEU A 64 -3.94 -0.92 14.49
CA LEU A 64 -2.48 -0.95 14.52
C LEU A 64 -1.90 -2.37 14.55
N ARG A 65 -2.63 -3.31 15.17
CA ARG A 65 -2.20 -4.72 15.32
C ARG A 65 -2.74 -5.66 14.25
N THR A 66 -3.69 -5.19 13.44
CA THR A 66 -4.36 -6.01 12.42
C THR A 66 -3.92 -5.62 11.01
N ILE A 67 -3.40 -4.41 10.82
CA ILE A 67 -2.72 -4.00 9.61
C ILE A 67 -1.30 -4.57 9.63
N ARG A 68 -0.94 -5.33 8.60
CA ARG A 68 0.32 -6.09 8.52
C ARG A 68 1.01 -5.86 7.19
N PHE A 69 2.34 -5.81 7.23
CA PHE A 69 3.22 -5.63 6.08
C PHE A 69 4.15 -6.83 6.00
N GLY A 70 3.92 -7.72 5.04
CA GLY A 70 4.71 -8.93 4.86
C GLY A 70 5.53 -8.90 3.57
N SER A 71 6.78 -9.34 3.63
CA SER A 71 7.59 -9.56 2.41
C SER A 71 7.16 -10.82 1.65
N ASP A 72 7.62 -10.97 0.41
CA ASP A 72 7.56 -12.27 -0.26
C ASP A 72 8.51 -13.29 0.40
N GLY A 73 8.26 -14.57 0.14
CA GLY A 73 9.08 -15.67 0.65
C GLY A 73 10.39 -15.89 -0.11
N ARG A 74 10.73 -15.10 -1.13
CA ARG A 74 12.01 -15.29 -1.84
C ARG A 74 13.17 -14.65 -1.08
N ASP A 75 12.88 -13.73 -0.16
CA ASP A 75 13.83 -13.22 0.84
C ASP A 75 14.12 -14.20 2.01
N MET A 76 13.47 -15.37 2.04
CA MET A 76 13.60 -16.37 3.11
C MET A 76 15.02 -16.92 3.29
N ALA A 77 15.86 -16.87 2.24
CA ALA A 77 17.22 -17.40 2.27
C ALA A 77 18.16 -16.64 3.23
N ARG A 78 17.85 -15.39 3.61
CA ARG A 78 18.69 -14.57 4.51
C ARG A 78 18.17 -14.45 5.94
N SER A 79 16.92 -14.85 6.19
CA SER A 79 16.24 -14.68 7.50
C SER A 79 16.00 -16.00 8.24
N GLY A 80 16.75 -17.06 7.93
CA GLY A 80 16.55 -18.36 8.59
C GLY A 80 15.18 -18.98 8.30
N GLY A 81 14.61 -18.74 7.11
CA GLY A 81 13.35 -19.36 6.69
C GLY A 81 12.07 -18.74 7.27
N HIS A 82 12.12 -17.55 7.86
CA HIS A 82 10.93 -16.87 8.40
C HIS A 82 10.56 -15.66 7.53
N ARG A 83 9.29 -15.61 7.10
CA ARG A 83 8.70 -14.43 6.44
C ARG A 83 8.75 -13.28 7.42
N ARG A 84 9.37 -12.16 7.05
CA ARG A 84 9.35 -10.95 7.87
C ARG A 84 8.02 -10.25 7.69
N GLU A 85 7.29 -10.11 8.79
CA GLU A 85 6.01 -9.40 8.86
C GLU A 85 6.10 -8.37 9.99
N LEU A 86 5.70 -7.13 9.69
CA LEU A 86 5.57 -6.06 10.67
C LEU A 86 4.10 -5.69 10.80
N THR A 87 3.62 -5.43 12.01
CA THR A 87 2.33 -4.75 12.22
C THR A 87 2.47 -3.26 11.96
N LEU A 88 1.36 -2.55 11.75
CA LEU A 88 1.39 -1.10 11.67
C LEU A 88 1.96 -0.48 12.96
N GLU A 89 1.59 -0.99 14.14
CA GLU A 89 2.19 -0.62 15.43
C GLU A 89 3.73 -0.62 15.34
N ARG A 90 4.32 -1.70 14.82
CA ARG A 90 5.77 -1.83 14.69
C ARG A 90 6.37 -0.90 13.63
N VAL A 91 5.67 -0.67 12.52
CA VAL A 91 6.09 0.28 11.47
C VAL A 91 6.18 1.71 12.01
N LEU A 92 5.34 2.07 12.98
CA LEU A 92 5.35 3.39 13.62
C LEU A 92 6.39 3.51 14.72
N GLU A 93 6.55 2.47 15.53
CA GLU A 93 7.57 2.43 16.58
C GLU A 93 9.00 2.34 16.04
N SER A 94 9.19 1.82 14.82
CA SER A 94 10.51 1.63 14.22
C SER A 94 10.51 1.90 12.71
N PRO A 95 10.40 3.17 12.29
CA PRO A 95 10.35 3.55 10.87
C PRO A 95 11.55 3.06 10.05
N ASP A 96 12.75 3.06 10.62
CA ASP A 96 13.97 2.61 9.93
C ASP A 96 13.95 1.11 9.64
N GLU A 97 13.44 0.29 10.57
CA GLU A 97 13.26 -1.15 10.35
C GLU A 97 12.24 -1.40 9.23
N ALA A 98 11.14 -0.65 9.22
CA ALA A 98 10.12 -0.75 8.18
C ALA A 98 10.67 -0.34 6.81
N ARG A 99 11.42 0.77 6.73
CA ARG A 99 12.09 1.22 5.50
C ARG A 99 13.12 0.20 5.00
N ASP A 100 13.87 -0.43 5.89
CA ASP A 100 14.80 -1.50 5.53
C ASP A 100 14.06 -2.70 4.92
N LEU A 101 12.94 -3.12 5.53
CA LEU A 101 12.09 -4.17 4.97
C LEU A 101 11.55 -3.79 3.58
N PHE A 102 10.95 -2.60 3.45
CA PHE A 102 10.30 -2.16 2.23
C PHE A 102 11.28 -1.96 1.07
N SER A 103 12.50 -1.51 1.36
CA SER A 103 13.53 -1.29 0.36
C SER A 103 14.13 -2.61 -0.15
N ARG A 104 14.43 -3.55 0.75
CA ARG A 104 15.09 -4.82 0.40
C ARG A 104 14.17 -5.81 -0.29
N SER A 105 12.90 -5.86 0.11
CA SER A 105 12.00 -6.87 -0.42
C SER A 105 11.53 -6.57 -1.83
N GLY A 106 11.48 -7.58 -2.70
CA GLY A 106 10.97 -7.42 -4.06
C GLY A 106 9.49 -7.01 -4.09
N THR A 107 8.72 -7.52 -3.14
CA THR A 107 7.28 -7.28 -2.99
C THR A 107 6.93 -7.12 -1.51
N ILE A 108 6.05 -6.18 -1.21
CA ILE A 108 5.39 -6.00 0.08
C ILE A 108 3.90 -6.25 -0.07
N HIS A 109 3.36 -7.11 0.77
CA HIS A 109 1.94 -7.37 0.91
C HIS A 109 1.40 -6.67 2.15
N VAL A 110 0.52 -5.70 1.97
CA VAL A 110 -0.20 -5.02 3.02
C VAL A 110 -1.55 -5.70 3.21
N SER A 111 -1.77 -6.28 4.39
CA SER A 111 -3.04 -6.91 4.77
C SER A 111 -3.76 -6.06 5.81
N ILE A 112 -4.97 -5.62 5.49
CA ILE A 112 -5.82 -4.77 6.34
C ILE A 112 -7.06 -5.58 6.69
N TRP A 113 -7.11 -6.10 7.92
CA TRP A 113 -8.20 -6.95 8.39
C TRP A 113 -9.29 -6.13 9.08
N ASN A 114 -10.55 -6.29 8.67
CA ASN A 114 -11.69 -5.81 9.43
C ASN A 114 -12.13 -6.86 10.47
N VAL A 115 -11.75 -6.67 11.73
CA VAL A 115 -12.10 -7.57 12.83
C VAL A 115 -13.36 -7.06 13.53
N THR A 116 -14.50 -7.72 13.27
CA THR A 116 -15.84 -7.22 13.64
C THR A 116 -16.25 -7.39 15.10
N ASP A 117 -15.45 -8.09 15.90
CA ASP A 117 -15.69 -8.22 17.35
C ASP A 117 -15.25 -6.98 18.15
N ARG A 118 -14.69 -5.97 17.47
CA ARG A 118 -14.26 -4.70 18.06
C ARG A 118 -15.34 -3.64 17.92
N ASN A 119 -15.41 -2.76 18.91
CA ASN A 119 -16.44 -1.72 19.01
C ASN A 119 -16.00 -0.33 18.48
N ASP A 120 -14.79 -0.20 17.94
CA ASP A 120 -14.29 1.04 17.31
C ASP A 120 -14.53 1.04 15.79
N LEU A 121 -14.35 2.21 15.15
CA LEU A 121 -14.41 2.32 13.69
C LEU A 121 -13.18 1.67 13.04
N TRP A 122 -13.39 0.95 11.95
CA TRP A 122 -12.29 0.46 11.11
C TRP A 122 -11.65 1.62 10.35
N LEU A 123 -10.31 1.66 10.35
CA LEU A 123 -9.50 2.74 9.80
C LEU A 123 -9.89 4.12 10.37
N ASN A 124 -10.43 4.15 11.60
CA ASN A 124 -11.00 5.33 12.27
C ASN A 124 -12.12 6.04 11.49
N LYS A 125 -12.74 5.38 10.50
CA LYS A 125 -13.75 6.01 9.63
C LYS A 125 -14.95 5.13 9.31
N PHE A 126 -14.76 3.83 9.10
CA PHE A 126 -15.80 2.95 8.57
C PHE A 126 -16.42 2.09 9.66
N ASP A 127 -17.73 1.88 9.58
CA ASP A 127 -18.40 0.91 10.45
C ASP A 127 -17.95 -0.52 10.11
N ARG A 128 -17.53 -1.28 11.13
CA ARG A 128 -17.03 -2.65 10.99
C ARG A 128 -18.12 -3.60 10.50
N TRP A 129 -19.37 -3.39 10.88
CA TRP A 129 -20.50 -4.25 10.55
C TRP A 129 -20.94 -4.09 9.10
N GLU A 130 -20.91 -2.86 8.56
CA GLU A 130 -21.18 -2.61 7.14
C GLU A 130 -20.18 -3.32 6.23
N LEU A 131 -18.94 -3.50 6.70
CA LEU A 131 -17.83 -4.11 5.96
C LEU A 131 -17.44 -5.50 6.48
N ARG A 132 -18.38 -6.21 7.12
CA ARG A 132 -18.10 -7.49 7.79
C ARG A 132 -17.44 -8.50 6.84
N THR A 133 -16.47 -9.28 7.36
CA THR A 133 -15.62 -10.25 6.62
C THR A 133 -14.65 -9.68 5.60
N LEU A 134 -14.57 -8.36 5.46
CA LEU A 134 -13.66 -7.72 4.52
C LEU A 134 -12.21 -7.79 5.03
N GLN A 135 -11.37 -8.53 4.30
CA GLN A 135 -9.93 -8.37 4.36
C GLN A 135 -9.49 -7.68 3.07
N ILE A 136 -8.76 -6.58 3.17
CA ILE A 136 -8.10 -5.93 2.03
C ILE A 136 -6.65 -6.40 1.96
N GLY A 137 -6.21 -6.82 0.78
CA GLY A 137 -4.82 -7.10 0.45
C GLY A 137 -4.33 -6.15 -0.64
N ILE A 138 -3.23 -5.46 -0.39
CA ILE A 138 -2.55 -4.59 -1.36
C ILE A 138 -1.13 -5.13 -1.55
N SER A 139 -0.76 -5.48 -2.77
CA SER A 139 0.58 -5.96 -3.12
C SER A 139 1.31 -4.87 -3.88
N ILE A 140 2.50 -4.48 -3.41
CA ILE A 140 3.30 -3.37 -3.95
C ILE A 140 4.73 -3.86 -4.23
N GLY A 141 5.24 -3.63 -5.43
CA GLY A 141 6.64 -3.88 -5.78
C GLY A 141 6.80 -4.43 -7.19
N ALA A 142 7.92 -5.09 -7.46
CA ALA A 142 8.24 -5.61 -8.80
C ALA A 142 7.04 -6.36 -9.39
N HIS A 143 6.84 -6.29 -10.70
CA HIS A 143 5.79 -6.93 -11.53
C HIS A 143 5.20 -8.26 -10.99
N ALA A 144 6.03 -9.08 -10.32
CA ALA A 144 5.64 -10.30 -9.62
C ALA A 144 4.67 -10.13 -8.42
N ALA A 145 4.62 -8.96 -7.76
CA ALA A 145 3.60 -8.60 -6.76
C ALA A 145 2.17 -8.72 -7.31
N VAL A 146 2.10 -8.63 -8.64
CA VAL A 146 0.92 -8.48 -9.48
C VAL A 146 0.89 -9.63 -10.53
N ALA A 147 1.73 -10.68 -10.40
CA ALA A 147 1.93 -11.71 -11.44
C ALA A 147 0.64 -12.38 -11.95
N ASN A 148 -0.40 -12.44 -11.13
CA ASN A 148 -1.71 -12.95 -11.54
C ASN A 148 -2.72 -11.86 -11.88
N CYS A 149 -2.47 -10.62 -11.50
CA CYS A 149 -3.42 -9.55 -11.68
C CYS A 149 -3.66 -9.24 -13.16
N GLU A 150 -2.61 -9.06 -13.97
CA GLU A 150 -2.78 -8.84 -15.41
C GLU A 150 -3.45 -10.03 -16.09
N ALA A 151 -3.14 -11.25 -15.62
CA ALA A 151 -3.82 -12.46 -16.07
C ALA A 151 -5.31 -12.43 -15.72
N TRP A 152 -5.69 -12.05 -14.49
CA TRP A 152 -7.09 -11.87 -14.08
C TRP A 152 -7.78 -10.78 -14.87
N GLU A 153 -7.14 -9.63 -15.08
CA GLU A 153 -7.73 -8.52 -15.82
C GLU A 153 -7.92 -8.87 -17.30
N SER A 154 -6.95 -9.54 -17.91
CA SER A 154 -7.05 -10.08 -19.27
C SER A 154 -8.19 -11.09 -19.37
N ASP A 155 -8.29 -12.00 -18.41
CA ASP A 155 -9.32 -13.02 -18.35
C ASP A 155 -10.73 -12.41 -18.20
N PHE A 156 -10.91 -11.46 -17.28
CA PHE A 156 -12.17 -10.75 -17.11
C PHE A 156 -12.54 -9.92 -18.34
N ARG A 157 -11.56 -9.30 -19.01
CA ARG A 157 -11.79 -8.58 -20.26
C ARG A 157 -12.26 -9.52 -21.37
N GLN A 158 -11.66 -10.71 -21.50
CA GLN A 158 -12.07 -11.72 -22.46
C GLN A 158 -13.49 -12.23 -22.18
N LEU A 159 -13.79 -12.55 -20.92
CA LEU A 159 -15.14 -12.95 -20.51
C LEU A 159 -16.17 -11.87 -20.79
N SER A 160 -15.87 -10.61 -20.45
CA SER A 160 -16.74 -9.46 -20.73
C SER A 160 -16.98 -9.29 -22.23
N ALA A 161 -15.94 -9.43 -23.06
CA ALA A 161 -16.06 -9.32 -24.52
C ALA A 161 -16.87 -10.48 -25.15
N SER A 162 -17.05 -11.59 -24.43
CA SER A 162 -17.87 -12.73 -24.87
C SER A 162 -19.37 -12.55 -24.61
N LEU A 163 -19.78 -11.49 -23.92
CA LEU A 163 -21.18 -11.22 -23.59
C LEU A 163 -21.84 -10.35 -24.65
N THR A 164 -23.09 -10.69 -24.98
CA THR A 164 -23.97 -9.85 -25.80
C THR A 164 -25.02 -9.16 -24.92
N ALA A 165 -25.71 -8.14 -25.44
CA ALA A 165 -26.65 -7.32 -24.63
C ALA A 165 -27.81 -8.12 -24.00
N ASN A 166 -28.19 -9.26 -24.60
CA ASN A 166 -29.27 -10.15 -24.13
C ASN A 166 -28.75 -11.54 -23.78
N ASP A 167 -27.48 -11.63 -23.36
CA ASP A 167 -26.87 -12.91 -23.03
C ASP A 167 -27.57 -13.56 -21.82
N SER A 168 -27.96 -14.83 -21.95
CA SER A 168 -28.70 -15.56 -20.91
C SER A 168 -27.90 -15.76 -19.61
N ARG A 169 -26.58 -15.54 -19.64
CA ARG A 169 -25.73 -15.54 -18.43
C ARG A 169 -25.94 -14.31 -17.56
N ILE A 170 -26.48 -13.22 -18.12
CA ILE A 170 -26.75 -11.97 -17.42
C ILE A 170 -28.09 -12.11 -16.70
N ALA A 171 -28.09 -12.05 -15.37
CA ALA A 171 -29.33 -12.05 -14.61
C ALA A 171 -29.92 -10.63 -14.46
N ASP A 172 -31.11 -10.55 -13.89
CA ASP A 172 -31.86 -9.30 -13.70
C ASP A 172 -31.12 -8.26 -12.84
N ASP A 173 -30.18 -8.69 -12.00
CA ASP A 173 -29.32 -7.81 -11.20
C ASP A 173 -28.11 -7.23 -11.96
N GLY A 174 -28.00 -7.55 -13.26
CA GLY A 174 -26.96 -7.06 -14.15
C GLY A 174 -25.65 -7.84 -14.10
N TRP A 175 -25.53 -8.83 -13.22
CA TRP A 175 -24.34 -9.67 -13.11
C TRP A 175 -24.41 -10.86 -14.08
N ALA A 176 -23.33 -11.09 -14.80
CA ALA A 176 -23.12 -12.28 -15.60
C ALA A 176 -22.39 -13.35 -14.79
N GLU A 177 -22.85 -14.61 -14.83
CA GLU A 177 -22.18 -15.75 -14.19
C GLU A 177 -21.44 -16.64 -15.21
N PHE A 178 -20.21 -17.01 -14.88
CA PHE A 178 -19.40 -17.98 -15.63
C PHE A 178 -18.94 -19.09 -14.69
N VAL A 179 -19.34 -20.32 -14.99
CA VAL A 179 -18.94 -21.50 -14.22
C VAL A 179 -17.61 -22.04 -14.76
N ARG A 180 -16.63 -22.23 -13.87
CA ARG A 180 -15.30 -22.77 -14.15
C ARG A 180 -14.97 -23.97 -13.29
N GLY A 181 -14.17 -24.88 -13.86
CA GLY A 181 -13.78 -26.12 -13.20
C GLY A 181 -14.93 -27.13 -13.13
N ARG A 182 -14.58 -28.38 -12.78
CA ARG A 182 -15.56 -29.46 -12.56
C ARG A 182 -15.66 -29.86 -11.09
N SER A 183 -14.56 -29.75 -10.34
CA SER A 183 -14.53 -29.96 -8.89
C SER A 183 -13.19 -29.46 -8.29
N PRO A 184 -13.18 -28.51 -7.34
CA PRO A 184 -14.33 -27.71 -6.94
C PRO A 184 -14.74 -26.75 -8.06
N ILE A 185 -16.03 -26.46 -8.15
CA ILE A 185 -16.56 -25.44 -9.04
C ILE A 185 -16.12 -24.07 -8.52
N SER A 186 -15.64 -23.23 -9.43
CA SER A 186 -15.41 -21.80 -9.24
C SER A 186 -16.39 -21.04 -10.12
N ARG A 187 -16.92 -19.93 -9.64
CA ARG A 187 -17.83 -19.06 -10.38
C ARG A 187 -17.20 -17.69 -10.52
N ILE A 188 -17.17 -17.17 -11.73
CA ILE A 188 -16.75 -15.79 -12.00
C ILE A 188 -18.00 -14.97 -12.27
N TYR A 189 -18.09 -13.82 -11.63
CA TYR A 189 -19.16 -12.86 -11.77
C TYR A 189 -18.63 -11.57 -12.37
N LEU A 190 -19.29 -11.07 -13.41
CA LEU A 190 -18.97 -9.78 -14.03
C LEU A 190 -20.18 -8.85 -14.01
N GLN A 191 -20.02 -7.63 -13.53
CA GLN A 191 -21.09 -6.63 -13.55
C GLN A 191 -21.15 -5.95 -14.91
N VAL A 192 -22.27 -6.09 -15.61
CA VAL A 192 -22.41 -5.67 -17.02
C VAL A 192 -23.12 -4.33 -17.15
N GLN A 193 -24.24 -4.15 -16.44
CA GLN A 193 -25.15 -3.01 -16.69
C GLN A 193 -24.64 -1.69 -16.08
N SER A 194 -23.95 -1.75 -14.95
CA SER A 194 -23.38 -0.59 -14.26
C SER A 194 -22.03 -0.96 -13.64
N PRO A 195 -20.97 -1.10 -14.46
CA PRO A 195 -19.67 -1.54 -13.98
C PRO A 195 -19.07 -0.50 -13.01
N ALA A 196 -18.92 -0.89 -11.75
CA ALA A 196 -18.16 -0.13 -10.76
C ALA A 196 -16.64 -0.28 -10.99
N PHE A 197 -15.84 0.47 -10.23
CA PHE A 197 -14.37 0.34 -10.24
C PHE A 197 -13.91 -1.13 -10.04
N ILE A 198 -14.60 -1.83 -9.14
CA ILE A 198 -14.52 -3.28 -8.95
C ILE A 198 -15.81 -3.91 -9.50
N SER A 199 -15.70 -4.54 -10.67
CA SER A 199 -16.82 -5.13 -11.41
C SER A 199 -16.71 -6.65 -11.59
N ALA A 200 -15.65 -7.27 -11.06
CA ALA A 200 -15.38 -8.69 -11.26
C ALA A 200 -15.06 -9.39 -9.94
N LEU A 201 -15.65 -10.56 -9.75
CA LEU A 201 -15.55 -11.37 -8.53
C LEU A 201 -15.37 -12.83 -8.92
N THR A 202 -14.63 -13.58 -8.11
CA THR A 202 -14.52 -15.04 -8.23
C THR A 202 -14.93 -15.67 -6.91
N CYS A 203 -15.94 -16.53 -6.93
CA CYS A 203 -16.43 -17.25 -5.75
C CYS A 203 -16.21 -18.75 -5.90
N ASN A 204 -15.76 -19.41 -4.83
CA ASN A 204 -15.63 -20.87 -4.81
C ASN A 204 -16.93 -21.56 -4.40
N ALA A 205 -16.96 -22.89 -4.48
CA ALA A 205 -18.13 -23.69 -4.09
C ALA A 205 -18.57 -23.54 -2.62
N LEU A 206 -17.72 -22.99 -1.74
CA LEU A 206 -18.03 -22.75 -0.33
C LEU A 206 -18.59 -21.34 -0.08
N GLY A 207 -18.83 -20.55 -1.14
CA GLY A 207 -19.32 -19.17 -1.02
C GLY A 207 -18.26 -18.19 -0.53
N SER A 208 -16.97 -18.56 -0.55
CA SER A 208 -15.88 -17.60 -0.34
C SER A 208 -15.57 -16.91 -1.66
N CYS A 209 -15.71 -15.59 -1.66
CA CYS A 209 -15.52 -14.73 -2.81
C CYS A 209 -14.25 -13.90 -2.69
N TYR A 210 -13.60 -13.68 -3.82
CA TYR A 210 -12.37 -12.94 -3.98
C TYR A 210 -12.48 -11.99 -5.16
N ALA A 211 -12.04 -10.76 -4.97
CA ALA A 211 -12.18 -9.68 -5.94
C ALA A 211 -10.82 -9.05 -6.25
N PRO A 212 -10.10 -9.48 -7.30
CA PRO A 212 -8.84 -8.87 -7.69
C PRO A 212 -9.04 -7.63 -8.56
N LYS A 213 -8.15 -6.65 -8.43
CA LYS A 213 -8.06 -5.48 -9.32
C LYS A 213 -6.61 -5.05 -9.49
N CYS A 214 -6.22 -4.74 -10.72
CA CYS A 214 -4.93 -4.10 -10.98
C CYS A 214 -5.11 -2.60 -10.90
N LEU A 215 -4.33 -1.96 -10.06
CA LEU A 215 -4.32 -0.51 -9.90
C LEU A 215 -3.23 0.11 -10.78
N SER A 216 -2.10 -0.57 -10.89
CA SER A 216 -0.99 -0.27 -11.82
C SER A 216 -0.17 -1.55 -12.06
N PRO A 217 0.81 -1.54 -12.98
CA PRO A 217 1.68 -2.70 -13.22
C PRO A 217 2.41 -3.24 -11.96
N ASP A 218 2.67 -2.35 -10.99
CA ASP A 218 3.40 -2.65 -9.75
C ASP A 218 2.50 -2.68 -8.50
N VAL A 219 1.18 -2.45 -8.66
CA VAL A 219 0.22 -2.42 -7.55
C VAL A 219 -1.02 -3.26 -7.85
N GLY A 220 -1.16 -4.34 -7.09
CA GLY A 220 -2.34 -5.21 -7.11
C GLY A 220 -3.19 -4.98 -5.87
N PHE A 221 -4.51 -5.00 -6.04
CA PHE A 221 -5.48 -4.98 -4.96
C PHE A 221 -6.31 -6.26 -4.98
N SER A 222 -6.72 -6.68 -3.79
CA SER A 222 -7.78 -7.66 -3.65
C SER A 222 -8.53 -7.52 -2.34
N TYR A 223 -9.73 -8.07 -2.30
CA TYR A 223 -10.40 -8.37 -1.04
C TYR A 223 -11.16 -9.68 -1.10
N GLN A 224 -11.44 -10.20 0.09
CA GLN A 224 -12.24 -11.40 0.28
C GLN A 224 -13.48 -11.09 1.11
N PHE A 225 -14.56 -11.83 0.85
CA PHE A 225 -15.79 -11.81 1.63
C PHE A 225 -16.53 -13.12 1.46
N ASN A 226 -17.53 -13.37 2.32
CA ASN A 226 -18.39 -14.55 2.21
C ASN A 226 -19.77 -14.18 1.64
N GLU A 227 -20.24 -14.93 0.65
CA GLU A 227 -21.54 -14.73 -0.01
C GLU A 227 -22.72 -14.90 0.96
N GLY A 228 -22.57 -15.76 1.97
CA GLY A 228 -23.56 -15.91 3.04
C GLY A 228 -23.69 -14.68 3.95
N VAL A 229 -22.71 -13.77 3.92
CA VAL A 229 -22.77 -12.47 4.61
C VAL A 229 -23.18 -11.36 3.65
N HIS A 230 -22.57 -11.33 2.46
CA HIS A 230 -22.88 -10.37 1.39
C HIS A 230 -23.40 -11.12 0.17
N ASN A 231 -24.72 -11.27 0.09
CA ASN A 231 -25.34 -11.97 -1.03
C ASN A 231 -25.25 -11.14 -2.32
N ARG A 232 -25.52 -11.79 -3.46
CA ARG A 232 -25.41 -11.19 -4.79
C ARG A 232 -26.13 -9.86 -4.98
N THR A 233 -27.29 -9.67 -4.35
CA THR A 233 -28.06 -8.41 -4.44
C THR A 233 -27.35 -7.22 -3.78
N THR A 234 -26.40 -7.47 -2.87
CA THR A 234 -25.65 -6.45 -2.13
C THR A 234 -24.29 -6.13 -2.74
N TRP A 235 -23.79 -6.94 -3.68
CA TRP A 235 -22.41 -6.83 -4.17
C TRP A 235 -22.10 -5.46 -4.79
N THR A 236 -23.02 -4.86 -5.52
CA THR A 236 -22.78 -3.54 -6.13
C THR A 236 -22.52 -2.47 -5.07
N ALA A 237 -23.34 -2.42 -4.02
CA ALA A 237 -23.16 -1.49 -2.92
C ALA A 237 -21.90 -1.81 -2.10
N PHE A 238 -21.64 -3.09 -1.85
CA PHE A 238 -20.45 -3.55 -1.14
C PHE A 238 -19.15 -3.19 -1.89
N ASN A 239 -19.12 -3.39 -3.21
CA ASN A 239 -17.98 -3.03 -4.06
C ASN A 239 -17.77 -1.51 -4.13
N ALA A 240 -18.85 -0.71 -4.11
CA ALA A 240 -18.74 0.74 -4.00
C ALA A 240 -18.09 1.14 -2.67
N LYS A 241 -18.49 0.51 -1.56
CA LYS A 241 -17.85 0.73 -0.25
C LYS A 241 -16.39 0.29 -0.20
N ALA A 242 -16.05 -0.86 -0.79
CA ALA A 242 -14.66 -1.28 -0.94
C ALA A 242 -13.83 -0.25 -1.75
N THR A 243 -14.41 0.34 -2.78
CA THR A 243 -13.78 1.42 -3.56
C THR A 243 -13.59 2.70 -2.72
N GLU A 244 -14.54 3.07 -1.86
CA GLU A 244 -14.39 4.18 -0.92
C GLU A 244 -13.24 3.95 0.07
N VAL A 245 -13.13 2.73 0.63
CA VAL A 245 -12.03 2.35 1.52
C VAL A 245 -10.70 2.45 0.79
N LEU A 246 -10.66 1.96 -0.45
CA LEU A 246 -9.46 2.05 -1.28
C LEU A 246 -9.02 3.49 -1.56
N ARG A 247 -9.95 4.38 -1.93
CA ARG A 247 -9.65 5.82 -2.11
C ARG A 247 -9.17 6.46 -0.81
N PHE A 248 -9.72 6.02 0.32
CA PHE A 248 -9.26 6.48 1.61
C PHE A 248 -7.80 6.05 1.84
N VAL A 249 -7.47 4.78 1.66
CA VAL A 249 -6.13 4.24 1.95
C VAL A 249 -5.07 4.64 0.90
N LEU A 250 -5.40 4.61 -0.38
CA LEU A 250 -4.48 4.85 -1.51
C LEU A 250 -4.74 6.23 -2.13
N VAL A 251 -4.27 7.27 -1.45
CA VAL A 251 -4.57 8.68 -1.74
C VAL A 251 -4.20 9.12 -3.17
N ASP A 252 -3.16 8.52 -3.77
CA ASP A 252 -2.63 8.98 -5.06
C ASP A 252 -3.01 8.09 -6.26
N LEU A 253 -3.47 6.86 -6.02
CA LEU A 253 -3.69 5.86 -7.09
C LEU A 253 -5.13 5.78 -7.58
N ILE A 254 -6.11 6.23 -6.78
CA ILE A 254 -7.53 6.09 -7.12
C ILE A 254 -8.19 7.45 -7.02
N LYS A 255 -8.49 8.03 -8.20
CA LYS A 255 -9.17 9.31 -8.34
C LYS A 255 -10.70 9.17 -8.36
#